data_AF-A0A9D7KRC2-F1
#
_entry.id   AF-A0A9D7KRC2-F1
#
_cell.length_a   1.000
_cell.length_b   1.000
_cell.length_c   1.000
_cell.angle_alpha   90.00
_cell.angle_beta   90.00
_cell.angle_gamma   90.00
#
_symmetry.space_group_name_H-M   'P 1'
#
loop_
_entity.id
_entity.type
_entity.pdbx_description
1 polymer ?
#
loop_
_entity_poly.entity_id
_entity_poly.type
_entity_poly.pdbx_seq_one_letter_code
_entity_poly.pdbx_strand_id
1 'polypeptide(L)'
;MKKHKYILLFSVFVLGFLISDRIIAQWLNSILYSVSSGTHAEARIAMYEQKSEILILGSSRAQSHFDPLAITKVTGLSCYNAGMVSQGYDYTEIITSVMLKRYSPEFVVIEVTPTFFDESIYNIANAILLPFAYDEKSILNFRTGR
;
A
#
# COMPACT_ATOMS: atom_id res chain seq x y z
N MET A 1 15.49 28.84 41.40
CA MET A 1 16.55 28.19 40.57
C MET A 1 16.35 26.68 40.36
N LYS A 2 16.12 25.84 41.38
CA LYS A 2 16.02 24.37 41.20
C LYS A 2 14.86 23.91 40.29
N LYS A 3 13.67 24.54 40.36
CA LYS A 3 12.51 24.21 39.52
C LYS A 3 12.77 24.35 38.02
N HIS A 4 13.48 25.41 37.60
CA HIS A 4 13.84 25.63 36.19
C HIS A 4 14.77 24.55 35.63
N LYS A 5 15.65 23.97 36.46
CA LYS A 5 16.52 22.84 36.06
C LYS A 5 15.72 21.58 35.74
N TYR A 6 14.70 21.26 36.54
CA TYR A 6 13.85 20.08 36.28
C TYR A 6 12.95 20.27 35.07
N ILE A 7 12.42 21.49 34.85
CA ILE A 7 11.64 21.82 33.65
C ILE A 7 12.53 21.67 32.41
N LEU A 8 13.74 22.25 32.42
CA LEU A 8 14.67 22.11 31.31
C LEU A 8 15.02 20.65 31.02
N LEU A 9 15.33 19.86 32.05
CA LEU A 9 15.66 18.43 31.90
C LEU A 9 14.48 17.65 31.31
N PHE A 10 13.26 17.93 31.78
CA PHE A 10 12.05 17.32 31.24
C PHE A 10 11.81 17.71 29.78
N SER A 11 11.96 18.99 29.43
CA SER A 11 11.85 19.45 28.04
C SER A 11 12.88 18.80 27.12
N VAL A 12 14.14 18.66 27.57
CA VAL A 12 15.19 17.96 26.82
C VAL A 12 14.84 16.48 26.65
N PHE A 13 14.33 15.83 27.69
CA PHE A 13 13.87 14.44 27.60
C PHE A 13 12.72 14.28 26.59
N VAL A 14 11.69 15.13 26.65
CA VAL A 14 10.56 15.10 25.71
C VAL A 14 11.06 15.35 24.29
N LEU A 15 11.93 16.34 24.08
CA LEU A 15 12.49 16.64 22.76
C LEU A 15 13.30 15.44 22.22
N GLY A 16 14.15 14.84 23.06
CA GLY A 16 14.92 13.66 22.72
C GLY A 16 14.04 12.46 22.38
N PHE A 17 12.94 12.26 23.10
CA PHE A 17 11.95 11.23 22.81
C PHE A 17 11.30 11.45 21.44
N LEU A 18 10.83 12.68 21.14
CA LEU A 18 10.20 13.01 19.85
C LEU A 18 11.16 12.84 18.66
N ILE A 19 12.44 13.21 18.83
CA ILE A 19 13.46 13.00 17.81
C ILE A 19 13.69 11.49 17.59
N SER A 20 13.80 10.73 18.67
CA SER A 20 14.03 9.28 18.60
C SER A 20 12.88 8.57 17.89
N ASP A 21 11.63 8.92 18.22
CA ASP A 21 10.42 8.42 17.55
C ASP A 21 10.47 8.65 16.04
N ARG A 22 10.84 9.87 15.60
CA ARG A 22 10.97 10.21 14.17
C ARG A 22 12.08 9.44 13.46
N ILE A 23 13.23 9.25 14.11
CA ILE A 23 14.34 8.47 13.55
C ILE A 23 13.93 7.01 13.39
N ILE A 24 13.31 6.42 14.41
CA ILE A 24 12.83 5.03 14.38
C ILE A 24 11.77 4.88 13.27
N ALA A 25 10.82 5.80 13.16
CA ALA A 25 9.80 5.77 12.12
C ALA A 25 10.41 5.80 10.71
N GLN A 26 11.38 6.68 10.45
CA GLN A 26 12.07 6.74 9.16
C GLN A 26 12.86 5.47 8.86
N TRP A 27 13.53 4.91 9.86
CA TRP A 27 14.30 3.68 9.70
C TRP A 27 13.40 2.48 9.38
N LEU A 28 12.28 2.33 10.11
CA LEU A 28 11.28 1.31 9.84
C LEU A 28 10.66 1.48 8.44
N ASN A 29 10.38 2.71 8.03
CA ASN A 29 9.85 2.97 6.69
C ASN A 29 10.87 2.55 5.61
N SER A 30 12.14 2.87 5.80
CA SER A 30 13.20 2.44 4.88
C SER A 30 13.27 0.91 4.76
N ILE A 31 13.15 0.18 5.88
CA ILE A 31 13.09 -1.28 5.87
C ILE A 31 11.89 -1.76 5.06
N LEU A 32 10.69 -1.24 5.32
CA LEU A 32 9.46 -1.60 4.61
C LEU A 32 9.61 -1.47 3.08
N TYR A 33 10.21 -0.37 2.62
CA TYR A 33 10.41 -0.12 1.20
C TYR A 33 11.54 -0.95 0.57
N SER A 34 12.43 -1.52 1.38
CA SER A 34 13.50 -2.41 0.92
C SER A 34 13.09 -3.88 0.81
N VAL A 35 11.94 -4.27 1.38
CA VAL A 35 11.44 -5.64 1.28
C VAL A 35 11.05 -5.94 -0.17
N SER A 36 11.63 -7.00 -0.72
CA SER A 36 11.47 -7.38 -2.13
C SER A 36 10.37 -8.41 -2.39
N SER A 37 9.79 -9.02 -1.35
CA SER A 37 8.79 -10.08 -1.48
C SER A 37 7.71 -10.06 -0.39
N GLY A 38 6.61 -10.76 -0.66
CA GLY A 38 5.44 -10.83 0.22
C GLY A 38 4.46 -9.68 0.00
N THR A 39 3.34 -9.74 0.72
CA THR A 39 2.16 -8.90 0.50
C THR A 39 2.43 -7.40 0.53
N HIS A 40 3.29 -6.93 1.44
CA HIS A 40 3.66 -5.50 1.48
C HIS A 40 4.51 -5.10 0.29
N ALA A 41 5.45 -5.93 -0.15
CA ALA A 41 6.25 -5.66 -1.34
C ALA A 41 5.38 -5.67 -2.59
N GLU A 42 4.44 -6.60 -2.71
CA GLU A 42 3.47 -6.67 -3.81
C GLU A 42 2.58 -5.41 -3.86
N ALA A 43 2.02 -5.00 -2.73
CA ALA A 43 1.23 -3.76 -2.63
C ALA A 43 2.06 -2.52 -2.99
N ARG A 44 3.32 -2.46 -2.50
CA ARG A 44 4.27 -1.38 -2.81
C ARG A 44 4.63 -1.35 -4.30
N ILE A 45 4.90 -2.50 -4.92
CA ILE A 45 5.20 -2.61 -6.36
C ILE A 45 4.00 -2.15 -7.17
N ALA A 46 2.79 -2.63 -6.84
CA ALA A 46 1.55 -2.23 -7.49
C ALA A 46 1.33 -0.70 -7.40
N MET A 47 1.50 -0.13 -6.20
CA MET A 47 1.27 1.29 -5.94
C MET A 47 2.35 2.19 -6.49
N TYR A 48 3.64 1.84 -6.39
CA TYR A 48 4.76 2.77 -6.56
C TYR A 48 5.77 2.40 -7.67
N GLU A 49 5.84 1.14 -8.12
CA GLU A 49 6.94 0.71 -9.00
C GLU A 49 6.50 0.23 -10.39
N GLN A 50 5.44 -0.58 -10.48
CA GLN A 50 5.05 -1.21 -11.75
C GLN A 50 4.72 -0.16 -12.82
N LYS A 51 5.05 -0.47 -14.08
CA LYS A 51 4.75 0.35 -15.27
C LYS A 51 4.28 -0.51 -16.44
N SER A 52 3.46 -1.52 -16.16
CA SER A 52 2.96 -2.42 -17.22
C SER A 52 1.81 -1.79 -17.99
N GLU A 53 1.71 -2.08 -19.27
CA GLU A 53 0.63 -1.60 -20.15
C GLU A 53 -0.71 -2.21 -19.76
N ILE A 54 -0.70 -3.48 -19.33
CA ILE A 54 -1.86 -4.18 -18.78
C ILE A 54 -1.68 -4.34 -17.27
N LEU A 55 -2.64 -3.84 -16.50
CA LEU A 55 -2.72 -4.03 -15.05
C LEU A 55 -3.91 -4.90 -14.69
N ILE A 56 -3.67 -5.99 -13.96
CA ILE A 56 -4.72 -6.88 -13.46
C ILE A 56 -4.92 -6.63 -11.96
N LEU A 57 -6.16 -6.45 -11.56
CA LEU A 57 -6.58 -6.14 -10.20
C LEU A 57 -7.64 -7.15 -9.75
N GLY A 58 -7.72 -7.39 -8.44
CA GLY A 58 -8.78 -8.21 -7.86
C GLY A 58 -8.33 -9.04 -6.66
N SER A 59 -9.01 -10.15 -6.45
CA SER A 59 -8.85 -11.00 -5.26
C SER A 59 -7.72 -12.04 -5.41
N SER A 60 -7.70 -13.04 -4.51
CA SER A 60 -6.85 -14.23 -4.65
C SER A 60 -7.06 -14.97 -5.98
N ARG A 61 -8.27 -14.87 -6.57
CA ARG A 61 -8.57 -15.45 -7.89
C ARG A 61 -7.80 -14.73 -8.98
N ALA A 62 -7.79 -13.40 -8.95
CA ALA A 62 -6.97 -12.60 -9.86
C ALA A 62 -5.51 -13.02 -9.76
N GLN A 63 -4.98 -13.04 -8.54
CA GLN A 63 -3.59 -13.40 -8.27
C GLN A 63 -3.22 -14.81 -8.78
N SER A 64 -4.12 -15.78 -8.63
CA SER A 64 -3.82 -17.19 -8.93
C SER A 64 -4.14 -17.61 -10.37
N HIS A 65 -5.11 -16.96 -11.03
CA HIS A 65 -5.64 -17.43 -12.32
C HIS A 65 -5.12 -16.64 -13.52
N PHE A 66 -4.70 -15.39 -13.33
CA PHE A 66 -4.12 -14.62 -14.42
C PHE A 66 -2.62 -14.79 -14.45
N ASP A 67 -2.10 -15.28 -15.57
CA ASP A 67 -0.67 -15.38 -15.85
C ASP A 67 -0.22 -14.20 -16.73
N PRO A 68 0.53 -13.23 -16.16
CA PRO A 68 1.02 -12.08 -16.91
C PRO A 68 1.94 -12.46 -18.08
N LEU A 69 2.71 -13.54 -17.96
CA LEU A 69 3.64 -13.97 -19.01
C LEU A 69 2.87 -14.53 -20.21
N ALA A 70 1.83 -15.31 -19.95
CA ALA A 70 0.95 -15.82 -21.01
C ALA A 70 0.25 -14.67 -21.74
N ILE A 71 -0.28 -13.68 -20.99
CA ILE A 71 -0.92 -12.50 -21.57
C ILE A 71 0.08 -11.71 -22.41
N THR A 72 1.25 -11.39 -21.86
CA THR A 72 2.33 -10.66 -22.55
C THR A 72 2.73 -11.37 -23.84
N LYS A 73 2.84 -12.70 -23.83
CA LYS A 73 3.20 -13.50 -25.01
C LYS A 73 2.16 -13.40 -26.13
N VAL A 74 0.89 -13.26 -25.79
CA VAL A 74 -0.22 -13.21 -26.77
C VAL A 74 -0.45 -11.79 -27.28
N THR A 75 -0.41 -10.79 -26.40
CA THR A 75 -0.72 -9.40 -26.74
C THR A 75 0.48 -8.60 -27.22
N GLY A 76 1.70 -9.00 -26.84
CA GLY A 76 2.91 -8.20 -27.01
C GLY A 76 3.04 -7.05 -26.01
N LEU A 77 2.05 -6.85 -25.12
CA LEU A 77 2.01 -5.78 -24.14
C LEU A 77 2.51 -6.28 -22.78
N SER A 78 3.29 -5.46 -22.09
CA SER A 78 3.73 -5.74 -20.73
C SER A 78 2.54 -5.88 -19.78
N CYS A 79 2.56 -6.91 -18.93
CA CYS A 79 1.46 -7.21 -18.02
C CYS A 79 1.94 -7.37 -16.58
N TYR A 80 1.21 -6.82 -15.62
CA TYR A 80 1.43 -7.01 -14.19
C TYR A 80 0.14 -7.43 -13.48
N ASN A 81 0.24 -8.44 -12.62
CA ASN A 81 -0.87 -8.90 -11.77
C ASN A 81 -0.71 -8.35 -10.36
N ALA A 82 -1.58 -7.42 -10.00
CA ALA A 82 -1.69 -6.80 -8.69
C ALA A 82 -2.86 -7.37 -7.87
N GLY A 83 -3.41 -8.53 -8.26
CA GLY A 83 -4.38 -9.27 -7.48
C GLY A 83 -3.82 -9.67 -6.11
N MET A 84 -4.65 -9.60 -5.07
CA MET A 84 -4.20 -9.81 -3.69
C MET A 84 -5.15 -10.71 -2.89
N VAL A 85 -4.57 -11.59 -2.06
CA VAL A 85 -5.33 -12.54 -1.24
C VAL A 85 -6.28 -11.81 -0.29
N SER A 86 -7.53 -12.29 -0.25
CA SER A 86 -8.58 -11.78 0.64
C SER A 86 -8.74 -10.27 0.53
N GLN A 87 -8.70 -9.73 -0.70
CA GLN A 87 -8.94 -8.33 -1.01
C GLN A 87 -10.10 -8.16 -1.98
N GLY A 88 -10.72 -6.98 -1.92
CA GLY A 88 -11.90 -6.61 -2.70
C GLY A 88 -11.78 -5.18 -3.24
N TYR A 89 -12.91 -4.51 -3.35
CA TYR A 89 -13.05 -3.18 -3.92
C TYR A 89 -12.12 -2.15 -3.26
N ASP A 90 -12.11 -2.07 -1.93
CA ASP A 90 -11.40 -1.00 -1.20
C ASP A 90 -9.89 -1.03 -1.44
N TYR A 91 -9.29 -2.23 -1.36
CA TYR A 91 -7.88 -2.41 -1.70
C TYR A 91 -7.62 -2.01 -3.14
N THR A 92 -8.45 -2.49 -4.07
CA THR A 92 -8.33 -2.23 -5.51
C THR A 92 -8.41 -0.74 -5.82
N GLU A 93 -9.36 -0.03 -5.21
CA GLU A 93 -9.54 1.41 -5.38
C GLU A 93 -8.33 2.18 -4.86
N ILE A 94 -7.88 1.87 -3.64
CA ILE A 94 -6.73 2.57 -3.05
C ILE A 94 -5.48 2.36 -3.92
N ILE A 95 -5.10 1.11 -4.23
CA ILE A 95 -3.87 0.88 -5.00
C ILE A 95 -3.93 1.54 -6.38
N THR A 96 -5.11 1.53 -7.01
CA THR A 96 -5.32 2.14 -8.32
C THR A 96 -5.21 3.67 -8.22
N SER A 97 -5.86 4.29 -7.23
CA SER A 97 -5.80 5.73 -7.03
C SER A 97 -4.38 6.25 -6.81
N VAL A 98 -3.56 5.49 -6.07
CA VAL A 98 -2.16 5.85 -5.81
C VAL A 98 -1.31 5.67 -7.07
N MET A 99 -1.47 4.53 -7.74
CA MET A 99 -0.75 4.21 -8.96
C MET A 99 -1.04 5.21 -10.08
N LEU A 100 -2.31 5.60 -10.27
CA LEU A 100 -2.74 6.56 -11.28
C LEU A 100 -2.15 7.96 -11.11
N LYS A 101 -1.66 8.34 -9.92
CA LYS A 101 -0.94 9.62 -9.72
C LYS A 101 0.39 9.68 -10.45
N ARG A 102 1.01 8.53 -10.72
CA ARG A 102 2.37 8.43 -11.31
C ARG A 102 2.40 7.72 -12.67
N TYR A 103 1.42 6.89 -12.99
CA TYR A 103 1.42 6.05 -14.18
C TYR A 103 -0.01 5.67 -14.57
N SER A 104 -0.32 5.69 -15.87
CA SER A 104 -1.62 5.24 -16.40
C SER A 104 -1.36 4.04 -17.32
N PRO A 105 -1.76 2.82 -16.94
CA PRO A 105 -1.73 1.67 -17.85
C PRO A 105 -2.66 1.92 -19.04
N GLU A 106 -2.39 1.24 -20.15
CA GLU A 106 -3.24 1.26 -21.34
C GLU A 106 -4.54 0.48 -21.09
N PHE A 107 -4.43 -0.63 -20.37
CA PHE A 107 -5.57 -1.48 -20.00
C PHE A 107 -5.56 -1.80 -18.52
N VAL A 108 -6.75 -1.75 -17.91
CA VAL A 108 -6.99 -2.24 -16.55
C VAL A 108 -8.03 -3.34 -16.61
N VAL A 109 -7.68 -4.52 -16.09
CA VAL A 109 -8.57 -5.67 -15.94
C VAL A 109 -8.90 -5.84 -14.47
N ILE A 110 -10.18 -5.71 -14.12
CA ILE A 110 -10.64 -5.89 -12.74
C ILE A 110 -11.42 -7.20 -12.64
N GLU A 111 -10.92 -8.12 -11.84
CA GLU A 111 -11.61 -9.35 -11.46
C GLU A 111 -12.62 -9.06 -10.35
N VAL A 112 -13.91 -9.24 -10.65
CA VAL A 112 -15.00 -8.97 -9.72
C VAL A 112 -15.66 -10.29 -9.33
N THR A 113 -15.64 -10.61 -8.05
CA THR A 113 -16.36 -11.74 -7.43
C THR A 113 -17.65 -11.27 -6.75
N PRO A 114 -18.58 -12.18 -6.41
CA PRO A 114 -19.75 -11.84 -5.60
C PRO A 114 -19.40 -11.22 -4.23
N THR A 115 -18.23 -11.52 -3.69
CA THR A 115 -17.73 -10.98 -2.41
C THR A 115 -16.87 -9.72 -2.58
N PHE A 116 -16.72 -9.19 -3.80
CA PHE A 116 -15.80 -8.08 -4.08
C PHE A 116 -16.14 -6.82 -3.29
N PHE A 117 -17.42 -6.61 -2.98
CA PHE A 117 -17.93 -5.47 -2.20
C PHE A 117 -18.27 -5.83 -0.75
N ASP A 118 -17.78 -6.96 -0.24
CA ASP A 118 -18.03 -7.39 1.13
C ASP A 118 -17.18 -6.56 2.12
N GLU A 119 -17.85 -5.82 3.00
CA GLU A 119 -17.20 -4.95 4.01
C GLU A 119 -16.30 -5.72 4.99
N SER A 120 -16.48 -7.04 5.17
CA SER A 120 -15.60 -7.83 6.04
C SER A 120 -14.15 -7.90 5.53
N ILE A 121 -13.96 -7.76 4.22
CA ILE A 121 -12.67 -7.75 3.53
C ILE A 121 -11.91 -6.44 3.77
N TYR A 122 -12.63 -5.37 4.09
CA TYR A 122 -12.09 -4.03 4.34
C TYR A 122 -10.99 -4.00 5.42
N ASN A 123 -11.19 -4.74 6.51
CA ASN A 123 -10.25 -4.78 7.63
C ASN A 123 -8.89 -5.35 7.24
N ILE A 124 -8.87 -6.24 6.24
CA ILE A 124 -7.65 -6.90 5.76
C ILE A 124 -6.89 -5.95 4.82
N ALA A 125 -7.60 -5.24 3.94
CA ALA A 125 -7.03 -4.21 3.05
C ALA A 125 -6.25 -3.18 3.86
N ASN A 126 -6.88 -2.70 4.94
CA ASN A 126 -6.27 -1.76 5.86
C ASN A 126 -5.00 -2.34 6.49
N ALA A 127 -5.01 -3.58 6.98
CA ALA A 127 -3.81 -4.15 7.62
C ALA A 127 -2.59 -4.16 6.68
N ILE A 128 -2.80 -4.42 5.39
CA ILE A 128 -1.73 -4.44 4.37
C ILE A 128 -1.25 -3.03 4.04
N LEU A 129 -2.18 -2.08 3.94
CA LEU A 129 -1.92 -0.73 3.44
C LEU A 129 -1.52 0.27 4.54
N LEU A 130 -1.86 0.01 5.81
CA LEU A 130 -1.58 0.88 6.96
C LEU A 130 -0.12 1.36 7.04
N PRO A 131 0.90 0.50 6.81
CA PRO A 131 2.29 0.94 6.85
C PRO A 131 2.61 2.07 5.84
N PHE A 132 1.85 2.16 4.74
CA PHE A 132 2.02 3.21 3.72
C PHE A 132 1.21 4.48 4.00
N ALA A 133 0.35 4.48 5.03
CA ALA A 133 -0.51 5.60 5.38
C ALA A 133 0.26 6.86 5.80
N TYR A 134 1.54 6.71 6.19
CA TYR A 134 2.43 7.84 6.46
C TYR A 134 2.70 8.66 5.19
N ASP A 135 2.91 7.99 4.06
CA ASP A 135 3.23 8.62 2.78
C ASP A 135 1.96 8.92 1.97
N GLU A 136 0.92 8.10 2.11
CA GLU A 136 -0.31 8.19 1.34
C GLU A 136 -1.55 8.33 2.22
N LYS A 137 -2.03 9.56 2.34
CA LYS A 137 -3.18 9.90 3.20
C LYS A 137 -4.50 9.33 2.69
N SER A 138 -4.63 8.97 1.40
CA SER A 138 -5.88 8.37 0.89
C SER A 138 -6.23 7.06 1.60
N ILE A 139 -5.22 6.33 2.06
CA ILE A 139 -5.36 5.10 2.87
C ILE A 139 -6.11 5.40 4.18
N LEU A 140 -5.88 6.56 4.79
CA LEU A 140 -6.56 6.99 6.02
C LEU A 140 -7.96 7.54 5.76
N ASN A 141 -8.15 8.23 4.63
CA ASN A 141 -9.44 8.83 4.28
C ASN A 141 -10.50 7.76 4.01
N PHE A 142 -10.09 6.67 3.36
CA PHE A 142 -10.92 5.49 3.16
C PHE A 142 -11.42 4.90 4.49
N ARG A 143 -10.61 4.97 5.56
CA ARG A 143 -10.98 4.59 6.95
C ARG A 143 -12.05 5.44 7.58
N THR A 144 -12.28 6.64 7.07
CA THR A 144 -13.21 7.59 7.68
C THR A 144 -14.48 7.78 6.86
N GLY A 145 -14.63 7.08 5.72
CA GLY A 145 -15.76 7.24 4.80
C GLY A 145 -15.84 8.68 4.24
N ARG A 146 -14.68 9.33 4.05
CA ARG A 146 -14.55 10.70 3.56
C ARG A 146 -13.72 10.77 2.30
#